data_AF-A0A343QCF6-F1
#
_entry.id   AF-A0A343QCF6-F1
#
_cell.length_a   1.000
_cell.length_b   1.000
_cell.length_c   1.000
_cell.angle_alpha   90.00
_cell.angle_beta   90.00
_cell.angle_gamma   90.00
#
_symmetry.space_group_name_H-M   'P 1'
#
loop_
_entity.id
_entity.type
_entity.pdbx_description
1 polymer ?
#
loop_
_entity_poly.entity_id
_entity_poly.type
_entity_poly.pdbx_seq_one_letter_code
_entity_poly.pdbx_strand_id
1 'polypeptide(L)'
;MLGIIFVLLFLILLIKKMKKDLCVFNLGVLIFLMMIEFKSFIVWESYNKLFMFSGLSYGLVMLSFWISLLMVMGGGSVFKMNLNWFSFVFVILFLLLILVMSFITNNFLLFYVFFECSLIPTFLLILGWGYQSERIQAGVYLMMYTVSASLPLLGMIYYYYFNLFSLNLVLFDYLFLDLNFYGFFFFTLAFLVKLPMFLVHLWLPSAHVEAPVSGSMILAGVLLKLGGYGLLQVMRSMWRVGNDYALFYISLSLIGGVLISLVCLRQSDLKLLVAYSSVCHMGLMMSGVFTFKSWGVMGSFSMMVSHGLCSSGLFYLCNLTYERSGSRNLLFNKGMLHYLPKLSLWWFLFCVMNMAAPPSLNLFSEICLINSLVCWSDWTMILLMLMGFLAACYSLYMFSYSQHGKLSSFHLKFTGVSMSDYLILGFHWIPLNVFVLNFDYWFSWL
;
A
#
# COMPACT_ATOMS: atom_id res chain seq x y z
N MET A 1 -12.56 -13.07 15.21
CA MET A 1 -12.55 -13.40 13.76
C MET A 1 -13.93 -13.35 13.10
N LEU A 2 -14.83 -14.32 13.37
CA LEU A 2 -16.17 -14.34 12.75
C LEU A 2 -17.03 -13.13 13.13
N GLY A 3 -16.88 -12.62 14.36
CA GLY A 3 -17.58 -11.40 14.80
C GLY A 3 -17.28 -10.18 13.92
N ILE A 4 -16.02 -10.00 13.52
CA ILE A 4 -15.60 -8.88 12.64
C ILE A 4 -16.27 -9.00 11.28
N ILE A 5 -16.22 -10.20 10.69
CA ILE A 5 -16.84 -10.50 9.40
C ILE A 5 -18.35 -10.29 9.47
N PHE A 6 -18.99 -10.74 10.54
CA PHE A 6 -20.43 -10.61 10.72
C PHE A 6 -20.84 -9.14 10.88
N VAL A 7 -20.09 -8.35 11.65
CA VAL A 7 -20.35 -6.90 11.77
C VAL A 7 -20.12 -6.18 10.44
N LEU A 8 -19.10 -6.55 9.66
CA LEU A 8 -18.91 -6.01 8.32
C LEU A 8 -20.08 -6.33 7.38
N LEU A 9 -20.54 -7.58 7.36
CA LEU A 9 -21.71 -7.98 6.58
C LEU A 9 -22.97 -7.22 7.02
N PHE A 10 -23.14 -7.05 8.33
CA PHE A 10 -24.24 -6.27 8.88
C PHE A 10 -24.17 -4.80 8.47
N LEU A 11 -22.99 -4.19 8.48
CA LEU A 11 -22.78 -2.83 7.99
C LEU A 11 -23.13 -2.69 6.51
N ILE A 12 -22.74 -3.66 5.68
CA ILE A 12 -23.06 -3.68 4.25
C ILE A 12 -24.57 -3.70 4.02
N LEU A 13 -25.32 -4.48 4.80
CA LEU A 13 -26.78 -4.55 4.71
C LEU A 13 -27.45 -3.23 5.13
N LEU A 14 -26.89 -2.54 6.12
CA LEU A 14 -27.47 -1.32 6.66
C LEU A 14 -27.21 -0.06 5.85
N ILE A 15 -26.27 -0.06 4.89
CA ILE A 15 -25.86 1.16 4.17
C ILE A 15 -27.07 1.94 3.61
N LYS A 16 -28.11 1.25 3.13
CA LYS A 16 -29.27 1.91 2.49
C LYS A 16 -30.03 2.83 3.45
N LYS A 17 -29.94 2.56 4.75
CA LYS A 17 -30.64 3.29 5.82
C LYS A 17 -29.73 4.26 6.56
N MET A 18 -28.41 4.21 6.36
CA MET A 18 -27.45 4.92 7.20
C MET A 18 -26.96 6.21 6.52
N LYS A 19 -26.81 7.27 7.31
CA LYS A 19 -26.09 8.48 6.89
C LYS A 19 -24.58 8.20 6.87
N LYS A 20 -23.83 8.97 6.06
CA LYS A 20 -22.36 8.88 5.95
C LYS A 20 -21.67 8.85 7.32
N ASP A 21 -22.02 9.79 8.19
CA ASP A 21 -21.35 9.98 9.48
C ASP A 21 -21.52 8.77 10.40
N LEU A 22 -22.64 8.06 10.26
CA LEU A 22 -22.92 6.86 11.02
C LEU A 22 -22.12 5.65 10.50
N CYS A 23 -21.91 5.55 9.18
CA CYS A 23 -20.99 4.55 8.62
C CYS A 23 -19.55 4.78 9.12
N VAL A 24 -19.11 6.05 9.17
CA VAL A 24 -17.81 6.42 9.69
C VAL A 24 -17.70 6.10 11.18
N PHE A 25 -18.73 6.43 11.97
CA PHE A 25 -18.77 6.10 13.39
C PHE A 25 -18.68 4.58 13.63
N ASN A 26 -19.45 3.78 12.89
CA ASN A 26 -19.43 2.34 13.04
C ASN A 26 -18.09 1.69 12.65
N LEU A 27 -17.44 2.20 11.60
CA LEU A 27 -16.07 1.78 11.25
C LEU A 27 -15.08 2.17 12.35
N GLY A 28 -15.25 3.35 12.97
CA GLY A 28 -14.44 3.78 14.11
C GLY A 28 -14.61 2.87 15.33
N VAL A 29 -15.84 2.46 15.65
CA VAL A 29 -16.13 1.51 16.73
C VAL A 29 -15.51 0.14 16.46
N LEU A 30 -15.55 -0.34 15.22
CA LEU A 30 -14.90 -1.59 14.82
C LEU A 30 -13.39 -1.55 15.03
N ILE A 31 -12.74 -0.44 14.64
CA ILE A 31 -11.31 -0.25 14.87
C ILE A 31 -11.01 -0.30 16.37
N PHE A 32 -11.81 0.39 17.18
CA PHE A 32 -11.62 0.41 18.63
C PHE A 32 -11.73 -1.00 19.24
N LEU A 33 -12.71 -1.79 18.84
CA LEU A 33 -12.87 -3.18 19.29
C LEU A 33 -11.66 -4.04 18.90
N MET A 34 -11.15 -3.88 17.68
CA MET A 34 -9.99 -4.61 17.22
C MET A 34 -8.71 -4.25 17.96
N MET A 35 -8.54 -2.97 18.31
CA MET A 35 -7.39 -2.50 19.10
C MET A 35 -7.41 -3.08 20.52
N ILE A 36 -8.58 -3.33 21.11
CA ILE A 36 -8.69 -3.96 22.43
C ILE A 36 -8.16 -5.40 22.40
N GLU A 37 -8.41 -6.13 21.32
CA GLU A 37 -7.92 -7.51 21.16
C GLU A 37 -6.42 -7.58 20.77
N PHE A 38 -5.75 -6.44 20.55
CA PHE A 38 -4.37 -6.42 20.07
C PHE A 38 -3.40 -7.18 20.97
N LYS A 39 -3.53 -7.00 22.29
CA LYS A 39 -2.61 -7.60 23.27
C LYS A 39 -2.63 -9.14 23.27
N SER A 40 -3.76 -9.76 22.96
CA SER A 40 -3.86 -11.23 22.96
C SER A 40 -3.29 -11.88 21.70
N PHE A 41 -3.38 -11.21 20.55
CA PHE A 41 -3.01 -11.82 19.25
C PHE A 41 -1.54 -11.63 18.85
N ILE A 42 -0.83 -10.69 19.49
CA ILE A 42 0.61 -10.50 19.24
C ILE A 42 1.42 -11.70 19.75
N VAL A 43 0.98 -12.33 20.84
CA VAL A 43 1.75 -13.38 21.52
C VAL A 43 1.30 -14.79 21.12
N TRP A 44 0.04 -14.95 20.73
CA TRP A 44 -0.53 -16.26 20.38
C TRP A 44 -1.16 -16.20 18.99
N GLU A 45 -0.57 -16.96 18.06
CA GLU A 45 -1.19 -17.19 16.76
C GLU A 45 -2.43 -18.05 16.95
N SER A 46 -3.59 -17.47 16.65
CA SER A 46 -4.85 -18.20 16.71
C SER A 46 -5.14 -18.84 15.36
N TYR A 47 -5.24 -20.17 15.37
CA TYR A 47 -5.47 -20.97 14.18
C TYR A 47 -6.85 -21.62 14.22
N ASN A 48 -7.63 -21.39 13.18
CA ASN A 48 -8.76 -22.21 12.79
C ASN A 48 -8.46 -22.85 11.42
N LYS A 49 -9.19 -23.91 11.07
CA LYS A 49 -9.01 -24.62 9.79
C LYS A 49 -9.07 -23.69 8.56
N LEU A 50 -9.80 -22.58 8.65
CA LEU A 50 -9.95 -21.61 7.55
C LEU A 50 -9.18 -20.30 7.76
N PHE A 51 -8.93 -19.92 9.02
CA PHE A 51 -8.51 -18.58 9.38
C PHE A 51 -7.29 -18.62 10.29
N MET A 52 -6.29 -17.81 9.99
CA MET A 52 -5.06 -17.59 10.74
C MET A 52 -4.97 -16.10 11.06
N PHE A 53 -4.70 -15.78 12.32
CA PHE A 53 -4.19 -14.45 12.69
C PHE A 53 -2.77 -14.63 13.23
N SER A 54 -1.79 -14.28 12.40
CA SER A 54 -0.45 -13.94 12.83
C SER A 54 -0.32 -12.42 13.01
N GLY A 55 0.74 -11.98 13.68
CA GLY A 55 1.04 -10.57 13.81
C GLY A 55 1.10 -9.80 12.49
N LEU A 56 1.72 -10.40 11.46
CA LEU A 56 1.75 -9.87 10.08
C LEU A 56 0.34 -9.61 9.54
N SER A 57 -0.54 -10.62 9.62
CA SER A 57 -1.92 -10.51 9.13
C SER A 57 -2.71 -9.47 9.93
N TYR A 58 -2.53 -9.41 11.25
CA TYR A 58 -3.22 -8.45 12.11
C TYR A 58 -2.87 -7.01 11.72
N GLY A 59 -1.57 -6.71 11.57
CA GLY A 59 -1.14 -5.36 11.22
C GLY A 59 -1.71 -4.87 9.88
N LEU A 60 -1.78 -5.75 8.88
CA LEU A 60 -2.36 -5.43 7.57
C LEU A 60 -3.89 -5.34 7.60
N VAL A 61 -4.56 -6.17 8.40
CA VAL A 61 -6.00 -6.05 8.65
C VAL A 61 -6.30 -4.69 9.30
N MET A 62 -5.55 -4.28 10.32
CA MET A 62 -5.74 -2.97 10.96
C MET A 62 -5.49 -1.81 10.01
N LEU A 63 -4.45 -1.89 9.18
CA LEU A 63 -4.21 -0.91 8.12
C LEU A 63 -5.41 -0.83 7.15
N SER A 64 -6.01 -1.96 6.78
CA SER A 64 -7.15 -1.99 5.87
C SER A 64 -8.41 -1.31 6.45
N PHE A 65 -8.70 -1.53 7.73
CA PHE A 65 -9.77 -0.83 8.43
C PHE A 65 -9.49 0.66 8.55
N TRP A 66 -8.26 1.02 8.90
CA TRP A 66 -7.86 2.42 9.06
C TRP A 66 -7.99 3.21 7.76
N ILE A 67 -7.43 2.68 6.66
CA ILE A 67 -7.47 3.36 5.35
C ILE A 67 -8.89 3.40 4.80
N SER A 68 -9.71 2.36 5.00
CA SER A 68 -11.11 2.38 4.55
C SER A 68 -11.96 3.44 5.26
N LEU A 69 -11.73 3.65 6.56
CA LEU A 69 -12.35 4.77 7.28
C LEU A 69 -11.94 6.12 6.67
N LEU A 70 -10.64 6.30 6.40
CA LEU A 70 -10.11 7.53 5.82
C LEU A 70 -10.62 7.77 4.40
N MET A 71 -10.85 6.73 3.61
CA MET A 71 -11.47 6.85 2.28
C MET A 71 -12.90 7.38 2.36
N VAL A 72 -13.71 6.87 3.29
CA VAL A 72 -15.10 7.33 3.44
C VAL A 72 -15.12 8.80 3.89
N MET A 73 -14.23 9.19 4.80
CA MET A 73 -14.06 10.59 5.18
C MET A 73 -13.60 11.45 3.99
N GLY A 74 -12.52 11.05 3.31
CA GLY A 74 -11.85 11.78 2.24
C GLY A 74 -12.57 11.83 0.90
N GLY A 75 -13.57 10.97 0.68
CA GLY A 75 -14.45 11.00 -0.50
C GLY A 75 -15.40 12.22 -0.58
N GLY A 76 -15.14 13.29 0.18
CA GLY A 76 -16.03 14.45 0.35
C GLY A 76 -16.53 15.08 -0.95
N SER A 77 -15.71 15.10 -2.01
CA SER A 77 -16.12 15.61 -3.33
C SER A 77 -17.22 14.77 -4.00
N VAL A 78 -17.17 13.43 -3.87
CA VAL A 78 -18.22 12.52 -4.37
C VAL A 78 -19.55 12.76 -3.65
N PHE A 79 -19.50 12.96 -2.33
CA PHE A 79 -20.69 13.27 -1.54
C PHE A 79 -21.26 14.66 -1.86
N LYS A 80 -20.40 15.66 -2.09
CA LYS A 80 -20.83 17.03 -2.43
C LYS A 80 -21.55 17.09 -3.79
N MET A 81 -21.12 16.29 -4.76
CA MET A 81 -21.74 16.23 -6.09
C MET A 81 -22.90 15.23 -6.18
N ASN A 82 -23.31 14.60 -5.07
CA ASN A 82 -24.37 13.58 -5.04
C ASN A 82 -24.20 12.44 -6.05
N LEU A 83 -22.96 12.08 -6.39
CA LEU A 83 -22.64 11.03 -7.35
C LEU A 83 -22.81 9.65 -6.69
N ASN A 84 -24.02 9.08 -6.73
CA ASN A 84 -24.35 7.73 -6.22
C ASN A 84 -23.53 7.33 -4.98
N TRP A 85 -23.60 8.14 -3.92
CA TRP A 85 -22.80 7.95 -2.70
C TRP A 85 -22.98 6.56 -2.10
N PHE A 86 -24.17 5.98 -2.26
CA PHE A 86 -24.51 4.65 -1.78
C PHE A 86 -23.64 3.58 -2.43
N SER A 87 -23.52 3.57 -3.77
CA SER A 87 -22.71 2.57 -4.46
C SER A 87 -21.22 2.77 -4.17
N PHE A 88 -20.76 4.00 -3.97
CA PHE A 88 -19.38 4.29 -3.59
C PHE A 88 -19.01 3.66 -2.24
N VAL A 89 -19.82 3.93 -1.21
CA VAL A 89 -19.60 3.37 0.13
C VAL A 89 -19.76 1.85 0.13
N PHE A 90 -20.72 1.32 -0.63
CA PHE A 90 -20.87 -0.13 -0.81
C PHE A 90 -19.63 -0.77 -1.42
N VAL A 91 -19.06 -0.20 -2.48
CA VAL A 91 -17.84 -0.73 -3.11
C VAL A 91 -16.65 -0.67 -2.15
N ILE A 92 -16.51 0.41 -1.37
CA ILE A 92 -15.45 0.52 -0.34
C ILE A 92 -15.59 -0.57 0.72
N LEU A 93 -16.81 -0.78 1.26
CA LEU A 93 -17.05 -1.79 2.28
C LEU A 93 -16.91 -3.22 1.74
N PHE A 94 -17.32 -3.45 0.51
CA PHE A 94 -17.13 -4.74 -0.17
C PHE A 94 -15.64 -5.02 -0.40
N LEU A 95 -14.86 -4.02 -0.81
CA LEU A 95 -13.41 -4.14 -0.92
C LEU A 95 -12.76 -4.42 0.44
N LEU A 96 -13.18 -3.73 1.51
CA LEU A 96 -12.71 -3.98 2.87
C LEU A 96 -12.96 -5.43 3.30
N LEU A 97 -14.17 -5.96 3.03
CA LEU A 97 -14.49 -7.35 3.36
C LEU A 97 -13.56 -8.34 2.64
N ILE A 98 -13.31 -8.13 1.34
CA ILE A 98 -12.41 -8.99 0.56
C ILE A 98 -10.97 -8.91 1.10
N LEU A 99 -10.49 -7.70 1.41
CA LEU A 99 -9.14 -7.50 1.95
C LEU A 99 -8.97 -8.16 3.32
N VAL A 100 -9.92 -7.97 4.22
CA VAL A 100 -9.93 -8.61 5.54
C VAL A 100 -9.90 -10.13 5.40
N MET A 101 -10.72 -10.69 4.50
CA MET A 101 -10.68 -12.13 4.23
C MET A 101 -9.31 -12.56 3.72
N SER A 102 -8.74 -11.85 2.74
CA SER A 102 -7.44 -12.21 2.13
C SER A 102 -6.29 -12.29 3.15
N PHE A 103 -6.24 -11.40 4.14
CA PHE A 103 -5.16 -11.44 5.14
C PHE A 103 -5.36 -12.55 6.18
N ILE A 104 -6.60 -12.93 6.45
CA ILE A 104 -6.93 -13.90 7.51
C ILE A 104 -6.91 -15.35 6.97
N THR A 105 -7.05 -15.57 5.67
CA THR A 105 -7.13 -16.94 5.13
C THR A 105 -5.90 -17.78 5.43
N ASN A 106 -6.10 -19.01 5.93
CA ASN A 106 -5.02 -20.00 6.11
C ASN A 106 -4.77 -20.85 4.84
N ASN A 107 -5.75 -20.97 3.93
CA ASN A 107 -5.61 -21.80 2.74
C ASN A 107 -5.13 -20.99 1.54
N PHE A 108 -4.08 -21.44 0.85
CA PHE A 108 -3.47 -20.68 -0.25
C PHE A 108 -4.39 -20.52 -1.47
N LEU A 109 -5.24 -21.51 -1.77
CA LEU A 109 -6.29 -21.36 -2.80
C LEU A 109 -7.32 -20.29 -2.42
N LEU A 110 -7.74 -20.27 -1.15
CA LEU A 110 -8.72 -19.29 -0.66
C LEU A 110 -8.10 -17.88 -0.67
N PHE A 111 -6.82 -17.78 -0.29
CA PHE A 111 -6.03 -16.57 -0.44
C PHE A 111 -6.02 -16.08 -1.89
N TYR A 112 -5.73 -16.97 -2.86
CA TYR A 112 -5.74 -16.65 -4.29
C TYR A 112 -7.10 -16.12 -4.76
N VAL A 113 -8.21 -16.76 -4.34
CA VAL A 113 -9.55 -16.31 -4.70
C VAL A 113 -9.80 -14.89 -4.21
N PHE A 114 -9.52 -14.58 -2.94
CA PHE A 114 -9.71 -13.22 -2.42
C PHE A 114 -8.70 -12.22 -3.01
N PHE A 115 -7.48 -12.66 -3.28
CA PHE A 115 -6.44 -11.90 -3.94
C PHE A 115 -6.93 -11.39 -5.31
N GLU A 116 -7.51 -12.24 -6.14
CA GLU A 116 -8.09 -11.83 -7.44
C GLU A 116 -9.44 -11.12 -7.31
N CYS A 117 -10.31 -11.55 -6.39
CA CYS A 117 -11.58 -10.88 -6.15
C CYS A 117 -11.40 -9.40 -5.75
N SER A 118 -10.29 -9.04 -5.11
CA SER A 118 -9.99 -7.65 -4.74
C SER A 118 -9.86 -6.72 -5.96
N LEU A 119 -9.55 -7.25 -7.14
CA LEU A 119 -9.43 -6.47 -8.38
C LEU A 119 -10.79 -5.92 -8.82
N ILE A 120 -11.88 -6.67 -8.64
CA ILE A 120 -13.21 -6.29 -9.12
C ILE A 120 -13.70 -4.97 -8.46
N PRO A 121 -13.74 -4.82 -7.11
CA PRO A 121 -14.09 -3.55 -6.49
C PRO A 121 -13.16 -2.40 -6.89
N THR A 122 -11.87 -2.67 -7.08
CA THR A 122 -10.89 -1.61 -7.41
C THR A 122 -11.10 -1.09 -8.82
N PHE A 123 -11.37 -1.99 -9.77
CA PHE A 123 -11.75 -1.66 -11.12
C PHE A 123 -13.03 -0.81 -11.15
N LEU A 124 -14.05 -1.18 -10.34
CA LEU A 124 -15.27 -0.40 -10.20
C LEU A 124 -15.01 1.01 -9.62
N LEU A 125 -14.08 1.16 -8.67
CA LEU A 125 -13.71 2.48 -8.14
C LEU A 125 -13.06 3.38 -9.21
N ILE A 126 -12.16 2.84 -10.02
CA ILE A 126 -11.48 3.58 -11.09
C ILE A 126 -12.46 3.98 -12.20
N LEU A 127 -13.26 3.04 -12.70
CA LEU A 127 -14.21 3.33 -13.78
C LEU A 127 -15.38 4.21 -13.35
N GLY A 128 -15.91 3.99 -12.14
CA GLY A 128 -17.08 4.72 -11.66
C GLY A 128 -16.78 6.19 -11.39
N TRP A 129 -15.76 6.44 -10.56
CA TRP A 129 -15.49 7.77 -10.00
C TRP A 129 -14.15 8.39 -10.44
N GLY A 130 -13.43 7.78 -11.39
CA GLY A 130 -12.23 8.38 -11.98
C GLY A 130 -12.52 9.67 -12.77
N TYR A 131 -11.58 10.62 -12.75
CA TYR A 131 -11.79 11.99 -13.25
C TYR A 131 -11.73 12.14 -14.78
N GLN A 132 -10.86 11.37 -15.45
CA GLN A 132 -10.54 11.54 -16.87
C GLN A 132 -11.08 10.39 -17.73
N SER A 133 -11.20 10.61 -19.04
CA SER A 133 -11.65 9.59 -20.01
C SER A 133 -10.69 8.39 -20.11
N GLU A 134 -9.39 8.62 -19.86
CA GLU A 134 -8.35 7.58 -19.88
C GLU A 134 -8.60 6.48 -18.83
N ARG A 135 -9.49 6.71 -17.83
CA ARG A 135 -9.88 5.74 -16.77
C ARG A 135 -10.23 4.34 -17.28
N ILE A 136 -10.78 4.25 -18.48
CA ILE A 136 -11.11 2.97 -19.11
C ILE A 136 -9.83 2.22 -19.48
N GLN A 137 -8.86 2.93 -20.06
CA GLN A 137 -7.56 2.38 -20.44
C GLN A 137 -6.75 1.95 -19.21
N ALA A 138 -6.62 2.76 -18.15
CA ALA A 138 -5.90 2.28 -16.96
C ALA A 138 -6.64 1.17 -16.21
N GLY A 139 -7.99 1.18 -16.21
CA GLY A 139 -8.77 0.08 -15.67
C GLY A 139 -8.47 -1.25 -16.39
N VAL A 140 -8.40 -1.21 -17.73
CA VAL A 140 -8.02 -2.37 -18.54
C VAL A 140 -6.55 -2.77 -18.28
N TYR A 141 -5.62 -1.82 -18.19
CA TYR A 141 -4.23 -2.14 -17.85
C TYR A 141 -4.11 -2.82 -16.48
N LEU A 142 -4.76 -2.31 -15.44
CA LEU A 142 -4.78 -2.94 -14.13
C LEU A 142 -5.22 -4.41 -14.21
N MET A 143 -6.35 -4.67 -14.87
CA MET A 143 -6.90 -6.03 -14.99
C MET A 143 -6.00 -6.94 -15.83
N MET A 144 -5.52 -6.47 -16.98
CA MET A 144 -4.73 -7.32 -17.89
C MET A 144 -3.38 -7.71 -17.29
N TYR A 145 -2.68 -6.78 -16.64
CA TYR A 145 -1.39 -7.08 -15.99
C TYR A 145 -1.57 -8.07 -14.83
N THR A 146 -2.56 -7.82 -13.97
CA THR A 146 -2.73 -8.64 -12.76
C THR A 146 -3.30 -10.02 -13.06
N VAL A 147 -4.31 -10.13 -13.93
CA VAL A 147 -4.93 -11.43 -14.28
C VAL A 147 -3.98 -12.31 -15.09
N SER A 148 -3.22 -11.73 -16.03
CA SER A 148 -2.25 -12.52 -16.82
C SER A 148 -1.13 -13.10 -15.95
N ALA A 149 -0.71 -12.37 -14.91
CA ALA A 149 0.30 -12.83 -13.97
C ALA A 149 -0.26 -13.78 -12.90
N SER A 150 -1.54 -13.66 -12.54
CA SER A 150 -2.19 -14.50 -11.52
C SER A 150 -2.60 -15.88 -12.02
N LEU A 151 -2.94 -16.04 -13.30
CA LEU A 151 -3.31 -17.35 -13.85
C LEU A 151 -2.19 -18.41 -13.74
N PRO A 152 -0.91 -18.11 -14.06
CA PRO A 152 0.20 -19.03 -13.81
C PRO A 152 0.34 -19.44 -12.34
N LEU A 153 0.10 -18.51 -11.42
CA LEU A 153 0.10 -18.80 -9.98
C LEU A 153 -0.95 -19.88 -9.67
N LEU A 154 -2.17 -19.78 -10.18
CA LEU A 154 -3.21 -20.81 -9.97
C LEU A 154 -2.76 -22.21 -10.43
N GLY A 155 -2.12 -22.31 -11.60
CA GLY A 155 -1.57 -23.57 -12.09
C GLY A 155 -0.55 -24.17 -11.13
N MET A 156 0.33 -23.33 -10.58
CA MET A 156 1.29 -23.74 -9.57
C MET A 156 0.61 -24.17 -8.27
N ILE A 157 -0.44 -23.47 -7.80
CA ILE A 157 -1.19 -23.87 -6.58
C ILE A 157 -1.73 -25.29 -6.71
N TYR A 158 -2.29 -25.65 -7.86
CA TYR A 158 -2.74 -27.02 -8.10
C TYR A 158 -1.59 -28.02 -8.16
N TYR A 159 -0.46 -27.66 -8.78
CA TYR A 159 0.74 -28.50 -8.75
C TYR A 159 1.23 -28.79 -7.32
N TYR A 160 1.27 -27.76 -6.47
CA TYR A 160 1.56 -27.90 -5.04
C TYR A 160 0.58 -28.84 -4.33
N TYR A 161 -0.71 -28.68 -4.61
CA TYR A 161 -1.75 -29.53 -4.03
C TYR A 161 -1.56 -31.01 -4.40
N PHE A 162 -1.21 -31.32 -5.65
CA PHE A 162 -1.01 -32.70 -6.07
C PHE A 162 0.20 -33.36 -5.40
N ASN A 163 1.24 -32.60 -5.06
CA ASN A 163 2.44 -33.14 -4.42
C ASN A 163 2.31 -33.27 -2.90
N LEU A 164 1.71 -32.27 -2.24
CA LEU A 164 1.67 -32.20 -0.77
C LEU A 164 0.31 -32.57 -0.17
N PHE A 165 -0.73 -32.76 -1.00
CA PHE A 165 -2.12 -33.03 -0.62
C PHE A 165 -2.76 -32.01 0.34
N SER A 166 -2.08 -30.91 0.64
CA SER A 166 -2.53 -29.86 1.54
C SER A 166 -2.19 -28.48 0.99
N LEU A 167 -3.04 -27.49 1.31
CA LEU A 167 -2.89 -26.09 0.89
C LEU A 167 -2.86 -25.14 2.10
N ASN A 168 -2.70 -25.66 3.30
CA ASN A 168 -2.64 -24.84 4.51
C ASN A 168 -1.28 -24.14 4.56
N LEU A 169 -1.28 -22.82 4.72
CA LEU A 169 -0.09 -21.97 4.83
C LEU A 169 0.85 -22.44 5.95
N VAL A 170 0.29 -22.85 7.10
CA VAL A 170 1.10 -23.37 8.20
C VAL A 170 1.84 -24.65 7.84
N LEU A 171 1.20 -25.54 7.07
CA LEU A 171 1.85 -26.79 6.64
C LEU A 171 2.89 -26.54 5.55
N PHE A 172 2.69 -25.50 4.73
CA PHE A 172 3.65 -25.10 3.71
C PHE A 172 5.01 -24.72 4.29
N ASP A 173 5.07 -24.19 5.50
CA ASP A 173 6.35 -23.85 6.15
C ASP A 173 7.25 -25.06 6.41
N TYR A 174 6.64 -26.23 6.64
CA TYR A 174 7.36 -27.45 7.02
C TYR A 174 7.63 -28.36 5.82
N LEU A 175 6.91 -28.17 4.72
CA LEU A 175 6.95 -29.03 3.54
C LEU A 175 7.77 -28.36 2.45
N PHE A 176 9.03 -28.78 2.32
CA PHE A 176 9.91 -28.31 1.26
C PHE A 176 9.53 -28.94 -0.08
N LEU A 177 9.35 -28.10 -1.08
CA LEU A 177 9.28 -28.51 -2.48
C LEU A 177 10.46 -27.92 -3.23
N ASP A 178 11.24 -28.80 -3.83
CA ASP A 178 12.31 -28.41 -4.75
C ASP A 178 11.66 -28.06 -6.09
N LEU A 179 11.50 -26.77 -6.35
CA LEU A 179 11.03 -26.25 -7.63
C LEU A 179 12.20 -25.84 -8.51
N ASN A 180 12.06 -26.12 -9.81
CA ASN A 180 12.91 -25.53 -10.84
C ASN A 180 12.71 -24.00 -10.90
N PHE A 181 13.66 -23.29 -11.53
CA PHE A 181 13.59 -21.84 -11.77
C PHE A 181 12.22 -21.40 -12.31
N TYR A 182 11.71 -22.07 -13.35
CA TYR A 182 10.42 -21.73 -13.95
C TYR A 182 9.26 -21.86 -12.98
N GLY A 183 9.28 -22.89 -12.12
CA GLY A 183 8.27 -23.07 -11.08
C GLY A 183 8.32 -21.93 -10.07
N PHE A 184 9.51 -21.55 -9.60
CA PHE A 184 9.69 -20.42 -8.69
C PHE A 184 9.25 -19.09 -9.32
N PHE A 185 9.60 -18.86 -10.58
CA PHE A 185 9.22 -17.68 -11.32
C PHE A 185 7.70 -17.56 -11.46
N PHE A 186 7.00 -18.61 -11.90
CA PHE A 186 5.54 -18.58 -12.01
C PHE A 186 4.83 -18.47 -10.66
N PHE A 187 5.42 -19.01 -9.59
CA PHE A 187 4.87 -18.91 -8.25
C PHE A 187 5.02 -17.50 -7.64
N THR A 188 6.08 -16.77 -7.99
CA THR A 188 6.32 -15.41 -7.49
C THR A 188 5.74 -14.31 -8.38
N LEU A 189 5.59 -14.57 -9.69
CA LEU A 189 5.18 -13.59 -10.71
C LEU A 189 3.94 -12.76 -10.32
N ALA A 190 2.86 -13.39 -9.88
CA ALA A 190 1.62 -12.68 -9.53
C ALA A 190 1.85 -11.63 -8.42
N PHE A 191 2.68 -11.96 -7.43
CA PHE A 191 3.03 -11.06 -6.34
C PHE A 191 3.95 -9.94 -6.84
N LEU A 192 4.87 -10.24 -7.74
CA LEU A 192 5.79 -9.29 -8.39
C LEU A 192 5.14 -8.34 -9.40
N VAL A 193 3.93 -8.66 -9.86
CA VAL A 193 3.14 -7.72 -10.66
C VAL A 193 2.32 -6.81 -9.76
N LYS A 194 1.70 -7.35 -8.70
CA LYS A 194 0.95 -6.53 -7.73
C LYS A 194 1.84 -5.64 -6.87
N LEU A 195 3.00 -6.13 -6.46
CA LEU A 195 4.12 -5.32 -5.99
C LEU A 195 4.89 -4.88 -7.21
N PRO A 196 4.73 -3.67 -7.73
CA PRO A 196 5.28 -3.27 -9.01
C PRO A 196 6.80 -3.44 -9.02
N MET A 197 7.26 -4.57 -9.52
CA MET A 197 8.66 -4.78 -9.81
C MET A 197 9.04 -3.83 -10.95
N PHE A 198 10.28 -3.36 -10.95
CA PHE A 198 10.86 -2.71 -12.12
C PHE A 198 10.62 -3.57 -13.38
N LEU A 199 10.37 -2.96 -14.53
CA LEU A 199 9.76 -3.54 -15.76
C LEU A 199 8.23 -3.66 -15.76
N VAL A 200 7.61 -4.22 -14.72
CA VAL A 200 6.15 -4.47 -14.72
C VAL A 200 5.34 -3.36 -14.02
N HIS A 201 6.01 -2.32 -13.53
CA HIS A 201 5.41 -1.21 -12.78
C HIS A 201 4.47 -0.28 -13.56
N LEU A 202 4.40 -0.33 -14.90
CA LEU A 202 3.73 0.68 -15.73
C LEU A 202 2.23 0.84 -15.45
N TRP A 203 1.55 -0.22 -15.01
CA TRP A 203 0.12 -0.16 -14.67
C TRP A 203 -0.15 0.74 -13.46
N LEU A 204 0.81 0.86 -12.54
CA LEU A 204 0.62 1.58 -11.28
C LEU A 204 0.51 3.11 -11.49
N PRO A 205 1.46 3.78 -12.19
CA PRO A 205 1.33 5.20 -12.49
C PRO A 205 0.03 5.54 -13.21
N SER A 206 -0.38 4.76 -14.21
CA SER A 206 -1.65 5.00 -14.92
C SER A 206 -2.86 4.85 -13.99
N ALA A 207 -2.88 3.80 -13.16
CA ALA A 207 -4.00 3.56 -12.24
C ALA A 207 -4.16 4.69 -11.21
N HIS A 208 -3.07 5.20 -10.63
CA HIS A 208 -3.14 6.27 -9.62
C HIS A 208 -3.54 7.62 -10.16
N VAL A 209 -3.12 7.95 -11.39
CA VAL A 209 -3.42 9.24 -12.02
C VAL A 209 -4.91 9.40 -12.26
N GLU A 210 -5.55 8.33 -12.70
CA GLU A 210 -6.94 8.32 -13.15
C GLU A 210 -7.93 7.95 -12.05
N ALA A 211 -7.48 7.19 -11.04
CA ALA A 211 -8.31 6.84 -9.90
C ALA A 211 -8.83 8.07 -9.13
N PRO A 212 -10.03 7.96 -8.54
CA PRO A 212 -10.46 8.91 -7.52
C PRO A 212 -9.51 8.86 -6.32
N VAL A 213 -9.58 9.89 -5.48
CA VAL A 213 -8.73 10.03 -4.28
C VAL A 213 -8.77 8.80 -3.39
N SER A 214 -9.98 8.31 -3.09
CA SER A 214 -10.17 7.09 -2.32
C SER A 214 -9.56 5.86 -3.00
N GLY A 215 -9.74 5.72 -4.31
CA GLY A 215 -9.12 4.68 -5.12
C GLY A 215 -7.59 4.72 -5.01
N SER A 216 -6.99 5.90 -5.17
CA SER A 216 -5.54 6.08 -5.01
C SER A 216 -5.05 5.79 -3.60
N MET A 217 -5.83 6.14 -2.56
CA MET A 217 -5.50 5.83 -1.16
C MET A 217 -5.47 4.32 -0.89
N ILE A 218 -6.43 3.54 -1.38
CA ILE A 218 -6.44 2.09 -1.13
C ILE A 218 -5.47 1.31 -2.02
N LEU A 219 -5.27 1.76 -3.26
CA LEU A 219 -4.23 1.23 -4.15
C LEU A 219 -2.86 1.36 -3.48
N ALA A 220 -2.53 2.58 -3.05
CA ALA A 220 -1.24 2.84 -2.40
C ALA A 220 -1.18 2.24 -1.00
N GLY A 221 -2.29 2.29 -0.27
CA GLY A 221 -2.38 1.91 1.14
C GLY A 221 -2.28 0.42 1.37
N VAL A 222 -3.12 -0.37 0.69
CA VAL A 222 -3.35 -1.79 1.04
C VAL A 222 -3.11 -2.74 -0.13
N LEU A 223 -3.50 -2.38 -1.37
CA LEU A 223 -3.45 -3.35 -2.48
C LEU A 223 -2.03 -3.75 -2.87
N LEU A 224 -1.08 -2.79 -2.85
CA LEU A 224 0.33 -3.12 -2.99
C LEU A 224 0.80 -4.09 -1.90
N LYS A 225 0.30 -3.92 -0.68
CA LYS A 225 0.71 -4.70 0.50
C LYS A 225 0.13 -6.11 0.48
N LEU A 226 -1.02 -6.30 -0.16
CA LEU A 226 -1.59 -7.62 -0.43
C LEU A 226 -0.67 -8.46 -1.33
N GLY A 227 0.03 -7.82 -2.28
CA GLY A 227 1.13 -8.47 -3.01
C GLY A 227 2.29 -8.84 -2.08
N GLY A 228 2.72 -7.90 -1.23
CA GLY A 228 3.85 -8.09 -0.28
C GLY A 228 3.60 -9.19 0.74
N TYR A 229 2.38 -9.26 1.27
CA TYR A 229 1.92 -10.32 2.14
C TYR A 229 1.97 -11.68 1.45
N GLY A 230 1.45 -11.78 0.22
CA GLY A 230 1.51 -13.01 -0.56
C GLY A 230 2.94 -13.46 -0.83
N LEU A 231 3.83 -12.52 -1.16
CA LEU A 231 5.26 -12.79 -1.30
C LEU A 231 5.86 -13.31 0.00
N LEU A 232 5.63 -12.67 1.15
CA LEU A 232 6.16 -13.12 2.44
C LEU A 232 5.71 -14.55 2.80
N GLN A 233 4.43 -14.87 2.57
CA GLN A 233 3.89 -16.20 2.82
C GLN A 233 4.53 -17.26 1.93
N VAL A 234 4.71 -16.95 0.64
CA VAL A 234 5.37 -17.86 -0.31
C VAL A 234 6.86 -18.02 -0.03
N MET A 235 7.53 -16.94 0.35
CA MET A 235 8.98 -16.95 0.56
C MET A 235 9.36 -17.69 1.85
N ARG A 236 8.46 -17.75 2.84
CA ARG A 236 8.66 -18.57 4.04
C ARG A 236 8.78 -20.06 3.72
N SER A 237 7.95 -20.58 2.81
CA SER A 237 8.03 -21.99 2.39
C SER A 237 9.16 -22.25 1.37
N MET A 238 9.45 -21.29 0.51
CA MET A 238 10.39 -21.45 -0.62
C MET A 238 11.78 -20.88 -0.37
N TRP A 239 12.27 -20.94 0.88
CA TRP A 239 13.54 -20.32 1.24
C TRP A 239 14.75 -20.85 0.45
N ARG A 240 14.86 -22.17 0.27
CA ARG A 240 16.01 -22.79 -0.43
C ARG A 240 16.13 -22.31 -1.87
N VAL A 241 15.07 -22.56 -2.65
CA VAL A 241 15.00 -22.16 -4.07
C VAL A 241 15.10 -20.65 -4.22
N GLY A 242 14.49 -19.90 -3.29
CA GLY A 242 14.54 -18.45 -3.32
C GLY A 242 15.93 -17.87 -3.04
N ASN A 243 16.75 -18.50 -2.19
CA ASN A 243 18.16 -18.11 -1.98
C ASN A 243 18.96 -18.25 -3.28
N ASP A 244 18.76 -19.32 -4.06
CA ASP A 244 19.49 -19.56 -5.30
C ASP A 244 19.24 -18.44 -6.33
N TYR A 245 18.02 -17.92 -6.36
CA TYR A 245 17.62 -16.84 -7.29
C TYR A 245 17.59 -15.44 -6.66
N ALA A 246 17.97 -15.30 -5.39
CA ALA A 246 17.91 -14.03 -4.67
C ALA A 246 18.72 -12.92 -5.39
N LEU A 247 19.89 -13.27 -5.93
CA LEU A 247 20.76 -12.31 -6.64
C LEU A 247 20.06 -11.65 -7.83
N PHE A 248 19.24 -12.40 -8.57
CA PHE A 248 18.49 -11.85 -9.71
C PHE A 248 17.44 -10.83 -9.25
N TYR A 249 16.64 -11.17 -8.25
CA TYR A 249 15.57 -10.27 -7.78
C TYR A 249 16.10 -9.06 -7.00
N ILE A 250 17.14 -9.23 -6.20
CA ILE A 250 17.79 -8.13 -5.45
C ILE A 250 18.43 -7.14 -6.44
N SER A 251 19.19 -7.62 -7.42
CA SER A 251 19.84 -6.73 -8.40
C SER A 251 18.81 -5.95 -9.23
N LEU A 252 17.76 -6.62 -9.71
CA LEU A 252 16.72 -5.99 -10.52
C LEU A 252 15.92 -4.94 -9.73
N SER A 253 15.60 -5.22 -8.47
CA SER A 253 14.87 -4.27 -7.61
C SER A 253 15.71 -3.05 -7.22
N LEU A 254 16.99 -3.23 -6.86
CA LEU A 254 17.88 -2.12 -6.48
C LEU A 254 18.24 -1.22 -7.67
N ILE A 255 18.66 -1.81 -8.80
CA ILE A 255 18.96 -1.04 -10.02
C ILE A 255 17.69 -0.33 -10.52
N GLY A 256 16.57 -1.06 -10.53
CA GLY A 256 15.28 -0.51 -10.92
C GLY A 256 14.84 0.66 -10.04
N GLY A 257 15.03 0.56 -8.72
CA GLY A 257 14.74 1.66 -7.79
C GLY A 257 15.56 2.91 -8.09
N VAL A 258 16.86 2.76 -8.40
CA VAL A 258 17.72 3.91 -8.73
C VAL A 258 17.25 4.58 -10.01
N LEU A 259 16.88 3.78 -11.03
CA LEU A 259 16.36 4.32 -12.29
C LEU A 259 15.01 5.02 -12.10
N ILE A 260 14.08 4.45 -11.33
CA ILE A 260 12.77 5.06 -11.09
C ILE A 260 12.92 6.35 -10.26
N SER A 261 13.82 6.39 -9.29
CA SER A 261 14.05 7.60 -8.49
C SER A 261 14.64 8.75 -9.33
N LEU A 262 15.47 8.47 -10.34
CA LEU A 262 15.86 9.46 -11.35
C LEU A 262 14.68 9.91 -12.22
N VAL A 263 13.78 8.99 -12.57
CA VAL A 263 12.53 9.34 -13.28
C VAL A 263 11.67 10.27 -12.43
N CYS A 264 11.54 10.04 -11.11
CA CYS A 264 10.79 10.90 -10.19
C CYS A 264 11.23 12.37 -10.25
N LEU A 265 12.54 12.64 -10.33
CA LEU A 265 13.07 14.01 -10.38
C LEU A 265 12.66 14.78 -11.64
N ARG A 266 12.31 14.07 -12.72
CA ARG A 266 11.88 14.66 -13.98
C ARG A 266 10.37 14.79 -14.10
N GLN A 267 9.60 14.22 -13.18
CA GLN A 267 8.15 14.25 -13.27
C GLN A 267 7.59 15.66 -12.99
N SER A 268 6.71 16.12 -13.86
CA SER A 268 5.97 17.37 -13.70
C SER A 268 4.67 17.19 -12.91
N ASP A 269 4.12 15.98 -12.86
CA ASP A 269 2.79 15.74 -12.33
C ASP A 269 2.86 15.24 -10.88
N LEU A 270 2.16 15.93 -9.97
CA LEU A 270 2.21 15.63 -8.53
C LEU A 270 1.81 14.19 -8.21
N LYS A 271 0.69 13.70 -8.78
CA LYS A 271 0.23 12.32 -8.54
C LYS A 271 1.18 11.26 -9.12
N LEU A 272 1.74 11.50 -10.32
CA LEU A 272 2.71 10.58 -10.93
C LEU A 272 3.99 10.51 -10.09
N LEU A 273 4.47 11.65 -9.59
CA LEU A 273 5.65 11.70 -8.75
C LEU A 273 5.47 10.87 -7.46
N VAL A 274 4.32 10.99 -6.79
CA VAL A 274 3.99 10.14 -5.62
C VAL A 274 3.89 8.66 -6.03
N ALA A 275 3.27 8.34 -7.17
CA ALA A 275 3.16 6.97 -7.67
C ALA A 275 4.53 6.33 -7.94
N TYR A 276 5.45 7.02 -8.63
CA TYR A 276 6.80 6.50 -8.86
C TYR A 276 7.62 6.38 -7.57
N SER A 277 7.47 7.33 -6.63
CA SER A 277 8.11 7.18 -5.31
C SER A 277 7.66 5.91 -4.58
N SER A 278 6.40 5.48 -4.77
CA SER A 278 5.92 4.23 -4.20
C SER A 278 6.55 2.99 -4.80
N VAL A 279 6.90 3.02 -6.09
CA VAL A 279 7.61 1.92 -6.74
C VAL A 279 9.05 1.82 -6.19
N CYS A 280 9.71 2.96 -5.92
CA CYS A 280 11.06 2.97 -5.31
C CYS A 280 11.07 2.33 -3.92
N HIS A 281 10.19 2.79 -3.02
CA HIS A 281 10.09 2.31 -1.65
C HIS A 281 9.65 0.84 -1.57
N MET A 282 8.69 0.43 -2.41
CA MET A 282 8.32 -0.99 -2.51
C MET A 282 9.43 -1.83 -3.12
N GLY A 283 10.21 -1.30 -4.07
CA GLY A 283 11.40 -1.96 -4.61
C GLY A 283 12.45 -2.28 -3.54
N LEU A 284 12.68 -1.35 -2.60
CA LEU A 284 13.56 -1.60 -1.45
C LEU A 284 12.98 -2.72 -0.56
N MET A 285 11.69 -2.66 -0.26
CA MET A 285 11.01 -3.71 0.52
C MET A 285 11.17 -5.09 -0.14
N MET A 286 10.98 -5.18 -1.45
CA MET A 286 11.17 -6.40 -2.23
C MET A 286 12.57 -6.98 -2.07
N SER A 287 13.59 -6.14 -2.22
CA SER A 287 14.98 -6.57 -2.05
C SER A 287 15.25 -7.15 -0.65
N GLY A 288 14.66 -6.56 0.39
CA GLY A 288 14.78 -7.06 1.76
C GLY A 288 14.13 -8.43 1.98
N VAL A 289 12.97 -8.70 1.37
CA VAL A 289 12.32 -10.02 1.47
C VAL A 289 13.19 -11.12 0.87
N PHE A 290 13.83 -10.87 -0.28
CA PHE A 290 14.71 -11.82 -0.95
C PHE A 290 16.04 -12.08 -0.21
N THR A 291 16.37 -11.35 0.87
CA THR A 291 17.53 -11.67 1.72
C THR A 291 17.28 -12.82 2.68
N PHE A 292 16.01 -13.15 2.96
CA PHE A 292 15.57 -14.17 3.93
C PHE A 292 16.17 -14.04 5.34
N LYS A 293 16.62 -12.83 5.73
CA LYS A 293 17.04 -12.52 7.09
C LYS A 293 15.86 -12.01 7.91
N SER A 294 15.85 -12.25 9.22
CA SER A 294 14.82 -11.74 10.13
C SER A 294 14.69 -10.22 10.08
N TRP A 295 15.82 -9.50 10.05
CA TRP A 295 15.86 -8.04 9.85
C TRP A 295 15.22 -7.59 8.53
N GLY A 296 15.37 -8.38 7.46
CA GLY A 296 14.77 -8.10 6.15
C GLY A 296 13.25 -8.26 6.20
N VAL A 297 12.74 -9.32 6.84
CA VAL A 297 11.29 -9.54 7.03
C VAL A 297 10.70 -8.45 7.93
N MET A 298 11.37 -8.12 9.03
CA MET A 298 11.00 -7.02 9.94
C MET A 298 10.93 -5.66 9.22
N GLY A 299 11.96 -5.33 8.47
CA GLY A 299 12.06 -4.13 7.64
C GLY A 299 10.99 -4.09 6.56
N SER A 300 10.70 -5.23 5.92
CA SER A 300 9.70 -5.31 4.86
C SER A 300 8.29 -5.06 5.37
N PHE A 301 7.93 -5.65 6.52
CA PHE A 301 6.64 -5.45 7.15
C PHE A 301 6.46 -4.00 7.65
N SER A 302 7.48 -3.47 8.32
CA SER A 302 7.45 -2.07 8.76
C SER A 302 7.31 -1.11 7.57
N MET A 303 8.03 -1.34 6.46
CA MET A 303 7.93 -0.54 5.24
C MET A 303 6.53 -0.62 4.62
N MET A 304 5.89 -1.79 4.64
CA MET A 304 4.52 -1.95 4.16
C MET A 304 3.53 -1.08 4.93
N VAL A 305 3.61 -1.07 6.27
CA VAL A 305 2.72 -0.26 7.12
C VAL A 305 3.04 1.23 6.98
N SER A 306 4.32 1.59 7.10
CA SER A 306 4.79 2.98 7.12
C SER A 306 4.51 3.70 5.81
N HIS A 307 4.86 3.07 4.68
CA HIS A 307 4.59 3.59 3.36
C HIS A 307 3.08 3.60 3.08
N GLY A 308 2.33 2.60 3.57
CA GLY A 308 0.87 2.55 3.43
C GLY A 308 0.21 3.84 3.91
N LEU A 309 0.60 4.30 5.11
CA LEU A 309 0.11 5.56 5.70
C LEU A 309 0.71 6.82 5.07
N CYS A 310 2.01 6.81 4.75
CA CYS A 310 2.68 7.97 4.16
C CYS A 310 2.14 8.30 2.76
N SER A 311 2.09 7.29 1.88
CA SER A 311 1.67 7.46 0.49
C SER A 311 0.19 7.80 0.35
N SER A 312 -0.70 7.22 1.15
CA SER A 312 -2.13 7.57 1.13
C SER A 312 -2.35 9.02 1.59
N GLY A 313 -1.57 9.51 2.57
CA GLY A 313 -1.55 10.90 2.99
C GLY A 313 -1.05 11.85 1.89
N LEU A 314 0.03 11.49 1.19
CA LEU A 314 0.54 12.27 0.04
C LEU A 314 -0.47 12.32 -1.12
N PHE A 315 -1.15 11.23 -1.45
CA PHE A 315 -2.21 11.24 -2.45
C PHE A 315 -3.38 12.12 -2.05
N TYR A 316 -3.71 12.18 -0.75
CA TYR A 316 -4.73 13.08 -0.25
C TYR A 316 -4.31 14.55 -0.35
N LEU A 317 -3.06 14.88 0.00
CA LEU A 317 -2.50 16.23 -0.18
C LEU A 317 -2.52 16.66 -1.64
N CYS A 318 -2.12 15.78 -2.56
CA CYS A 318 -2.20 16.01 -4.01
C CYS A 318 -3.64 16.33 -4.44
N ASN A 319 -4.63 15.66 -3.85
CA ASN A 319 -6.02 15.97 -4.12
C ASN A 319 -6.45 17.33 -3.57
N LEU A 320 -6.06 17.69 -2.34
CA LEU A 320 -6.37 19.01 -1.79
C LEU A 320 -5.79 20.15 -2.63
N THR A 321 -4.59 19.96 -3.21
CA THR A 321 -4.04 20.91 -4.18
C THR A 321 -4.81 20.89 -5.50
N TYR A 322 -5.25 19.72 -5.97
CA TYR A 322 -6.01 19.58 -7.21
C TYR A 322 -7.42 20.20 -7.13
N GLU A 323 -8.16 20.02 -6.03
CA GLU A 323 -9.50 20.60 -5.85
C GLU A 323 -9.49 22.14 -5.88
N ARG A 324 -8.35 22.76 -5.58
CA ARG A 324 -8.18 24.23 -5.57
C ARG A 324 -7.64 24.77 -6.87
N SER A 325 -6.73 24.03 -7.50
CA SER A 325 -6.05 24.45 -8.72
C SER A 325 -6.67 23.96 -10.01
N GLY A 326 -7.47 22.90 -9.95
CA GLY A 326 -7.97 22.18 -11.12
C GLY A 326 -6.89 21.51 -11.96
N SER A 327 -5.61 21.55 -11.55
CA SER A 327 -4.49 21.00 -12.32
C SER A 327 -3.54 20.18 -11.46
N ARG A 328 -2.95 19.14 -12.07
CA ARG A 328 -2.01 18.22 -11.39
C ARG A 328 -0.55 18.63 -11.55
N ASN A 329 -0.24 19.57 -12.45
CA ASN A 329 1.13 19.90 -12.80
C ASN A 329 1.76 20.79 -11.71
N LEU A 330 2.97 20.42 -11.28
CA LEU A 330 3.82 21.14 -10.33
C LEU A 330 4.02 22.61 -10.74
N LEU A 331 4.13 22.89 -12.04
CA LEU A 331 4.39 24.24 -12.55
C LEU A 331 3.24 25.23 -12.27
N PHE A 332 1.99 24.76 -12.29
CA PHE A 332 0.84 25.59 -11.95
C PHE A 332 0.69 25.77 -10.44
N ASN A 333 1.07 24.74 -9.67
CA ASN A 333 0.91 24.68 -8.23
C ASN A 333 2.09 25.27 -7.43
N LYS A 334 2.82 26.24 -7.99
CA LYS A 334 3.96 26.90 -7.32
C LYS A 334 3.50 27.94 -6.28
N GLY A 335 4.29 28.10 -5.22
CA GLY A 335 4.12 29.17 -4.23
C GLY A 335 2.93 29.00 -3.28
N MET A 336 2.45 27.77 -3.07
CA MET A 336 1.27 27.48 -2.23
C MET A 336 1.44 27.91 -0.75
N LEU A 337 2.68 28.09 -0.28
CA LEU A 337 3.00 28.58 1.07
C LEU A 337 2.34 29.94 1.36
N HIS A 338 2.25 30.84 0.37
CA HIS A 338 1.66 32.16 0.55
C HIS A 338 0.15 32.13 0.76
N TYR A 339 -0.55 31.18 0.13
CA TYR A 339 -2.01 31.06 0.23
C TYR A 339 -2.47 30.17 1.38
N LEU A 340 -1.82 29.03 1.59
CA LEU A 340 -2.25 28.00 2.54
C LEU A 340 -1.09 27.55 3.43
N PRO A 341 -0.60 28.41 4.34
CA PRO A 341 0.55 28.09 5.19
C PRO A 341 0.30 26.85 6.07
N LYS A 342 -0.94 26.67 6.57
CA LYS A 342 -1.32 25.48 7.34
C LYS A 342 -1.25 24.20 6.50
N LEU A 343 -1.67 24.22 5.23
CA LEU A 343 -1.56 23.05 4.34
C LEU A 343 -0.10 22.77 3.99
N SER A 344 0.70 23.82 3.81
CA SER A 344 2.14 23.69 3.52
C SER A 344 2.91 23.03 4.66
N LEU A 345 2.50 23.23 5.93
CA LEU A 345 3.05 22.50 7.07
C LEU A 345 2.79 20.99 6.94
N TRP A 346 1.58 20.58 6.55
CA TRP A 346 1.29 19.17 6.32
C TRP A 346 2.08 18.60 5.13
N TRP A 347 2.24 19.36 4.04
CA TRP A 347 3.14 18.97 2.96
C TRP A 347 4.56 18.73 3.47
N PHE A 348 5.10 19.64 4.27
CA PHE A 348 6.42 19.48 4.87
C PHE A 348 6.51 18.20 5.69
N LEU A 349 5.55 17.97 6.60
CA LEU A 349 5.52 16.79 7.46
C LEU A 349 5.50 15.50 6.63
N PHE A 350 4.64 15.38 5.61
CA PHE A 350 4.59 14.17 4.79
C PHE A 350 5.81 14.00 3.88
N CYS A 351 6.38 15.08 3.33
CA CYS A 351 7.63 15.00 2.56
C CYS A 351 8.80 14.54 3.44
N VAL A 352 8.87 15.00 4.69
CA VAL A 352 9.87 14.57 5.68
C VAL A 352 9.72 13.09 6.04
N MET A 353 8.47 12.61 6.20
CA MET A 353 8.23 11.18 6.39
C MET A 353 8.62 10.36 5.17
N ASN A 354 8.37 10.86 3.95
CA ASN A 354 8.75 10.18 2.70
C ASN A 354 10.27 10.16 2.48
N MET A 355 11.00 11.15 3.00
CA MET A 355 12.47 11.16 3.07
C MET A 355 13.03 10.24 4.18
N ALA A 356 12.16 9.58 4.94
CA ALA A 356 12.54 8.72 6.05
C ALA A 356 13.36 9.44 7.13
N ALA A 357 12.94 10.65 7.54
CA ALA A 357 13.60 11.35 8.64
C ALA A 357 13.17 10.83 10.04
N PRO A 358 13.99 10.98 11.10
CA PRO A 358 13.58 10.65 12.46
C PRO A 358 12.47 11.59 12.97
N PRO A 359 11.48 11.13 13.78
CA PRO A 359 11.28 9.79 14.36
C PRO A 359 10.27 8.91 13.58
N SER A 360 10.34 8.88 12.24
CA SER A 360 9.35 8.17 11.42
C SER A 360 9.49 6.65 11.40
N LEU A 361 8.38 5.92 11.22
CA LEU A 361 8.41 4.46 10.97
C LEU A 361 9.13 4.11 9.66
N ASN A 362 9.10 5.01 8.66
CA ASN A 362 9.83 4.86 7.40
C ASN A 362 11.35 4.76 7.62
N LEU A 363 11.91 5.62 8.49
CA LEU A 363 13.33 5.54 8.85
C LEU A 363 13.66 4.16 9.44
N PHE A 364 12.84 3.73 10.40
CA PHE A 364 13.06 2.46 11.07
C PHE A 364 13.07 1.29 10.07
N SER A 365 12.11 1.26 9.15
CA SER A 365 12.04 0.24 8.12
C SER A 365 13.23 0.26 7.16
N GLU A 366 13.66 1.45 6.72
CA GLU A 366 14.79 1.59 5.81
C GLU A 366 16.10 1.17 6.47
N ILE A 367 16.32 1.49 7.75
CA ILE A 367 17.50 1.02 8.49
C ILE A 367 17.54 -0.52 8.58
N CYS A 368 16.41 -1.16 8.88
CA CYS A 368 16.33 -2.63 8.93
C CYS A 368 16.62 -3.27 7.57
N LEU A 369 16.05 -2.69 6.50
CA LEU A 369 16.27 -3.16 5.12
C LEU A 369 17.73 -2.98 4.70
N ILE A 370 18.33 -1.82 4.94
CA ILE A 370 19.74 -1.55 4.65
C ILE A 370 20.63 -2.56 5.38
N ASN A 371 20.41 -2.80 6.68
CA ASN A 371 21.18 -3.77 7.44
C ASN A 371 21.06 -5.18 6.86
N SER A 372 19.86 -5.61 6.47
CA SER A 372 19.67 -6.94 5.86
C SER A 372 20.40 -7.10 4.52
N LEU A 373 20.42 -6.06 3.69
CA LEU A 373 21.00 -6.09 2.36
C LEU A 373 22.53 -6.02 2.39
N VAL A 374 23.09 -5.17 3.28
CA VAL A 374 24.53 -5.12 3.52
C VAL A 374 25.02 -6.46 4.08
N CYS A 375 24.27 -7.07 5.01
CA CYS A 375 24.58 -8.42 5.50
C CYS A 375 24.51 -9.52 4.40
N TRP A 376 23.77 -9.28 3.31
CA TRP A 376 23.68 -10.21 2.18
C TRP A 376 24.86 -10.03 1.21
N SER A 377 25.21 -8.80 0.84
CA SER A 377 26.49 -8.49 0.18
C SER A 377 26.87 -7.02 0.30
N ASP A 378 28.16 -6.77 0.54
CA ASP A 378 28.72 -5.41 0.69
C ASP A 378 28.55 -4.56 -0.58
N TRP A 379 28.50 -5.18 -1.77
CA TRP A 379 28.32 -4.49 -3.05
C TRP A 379 26.98 -3.74 -3.15
N THR A 380 25.95 -4.20 -2.42
CA THR A 380 24.65 -3.51 -2.40
C THR A 380 24.73 -2.12 -1.77
N MET A 381 25.77 -1.83 -0.98
CA MET A 381 25.92 -0.55 -0.27
C MET A 381 25.93 0.65 -1.22
N ILE A 382 26.57 0.54 -2.38
CA ILE A 382 26.64 1.64 -3.36
C ILE A 382 25.24 2.00 -3.88
N LEU A 383 24.45 0.98 -4.23
CA LEU A 383 23.10 1.16 -4.73
C LEU A 383 22.17 1.71 -3.64
N LEU A 384 22.33 1.25 -2.40
CA LEU A 384 21.54 1.74 -1.25
C LEU A 384 21.83 3.21 -0.93
N MET A 385 23.11 3.62 -0.99
CA MET A 385 23.47 5.03 -0.81
C MET A 385 22.82 5.92 -1.88
N LEU A 386 22.85 5.49 -3.14
CA LEU A 386 22.19 6.21 -4.24
C LEU A 386 20.68 6.29 -4.05
N MET A 387 20.04 5.18 -3.65
CA MET A 387 18.61 5.14 -3.36
C MET A 387 18.20 6.12 -2.26
N GLY A 388 18.90 6.10 -1.12
CA GLY A 388 18.61 7.00 0.00
C GLY A 388 18.81 8.48 -0.37
N PHE A 389 19.90 8.78 -1.10
CA PHE A 389 20.15 10.15 -1.57
C PHE A 389 19.06 10.62 -2.54
N LEU A 390 18.69 9.81 -3.54
CA LEU A 390 17.66 10.18 -4.50
C LEU A 390 16.28 10.30 -3.85
N ALA A 391 15.99 9.51 -2.82
CA ALA A 391 14.78 9.64 -2.00
C ALA A 391 14.64 11.00 -1.33
N ALA A 392 15.75 11.51 -0.77
CA ALA A 392 15.82 12.87 -0.27
C ALA A 392 15.64 13.91 -1.38
N CYS A 393 16.29 13.73 -2.53
CA CYS A 393 16.21 14.68 -3.64
C CYS A 393 14.78 14.82 -4.19
N TYR A 394 14.06 13.73 -4.48
CA TYR A 394 12.72 13.85 -5.07
C TYR A 394 11.67 14.35 -4.07
N SER A 395 11.82 14.05 -2.77
CA SER A 395 10.90 14.52 -1.74
C SER A 395 11.08 16.03 -1.48
N LEU A 396 12.32 16.51 -1.44
CA LEU A 396 12.63 17.94 -1.39
C LEU A 396 12.24 18.67 -2.69
N TYR A 397 12.42 18.03 -3.85
CA TYR A 397 11.95 18.56 -5.14
C TYR A 397 10.42 18.76 -5.12
N MET A 398 9.67 17.74 -4.69
CA MET A 398 8.21 17.81 -4.55
C MET A 398 7.77 18.97 -3.64
N PHE A 399 8.42 19.14 -2.48
CA PHE A 399 8.09 20.21 -1.54
C PHE A 399 8.47 21.59 -2.07
N SER A 400 9.71 21.76 -2.56
CA SER A 400 10.23 23.06 -3.02
C SER A 400 9.48 23.59 -4.24
N TYR A 401 9.19 22.74 -5.23
CA TYR A 401 8.49 23.18 -6.43
C TYR A 401 6.99 23.43 -6.21
N SER A 402 6.36 22.81 -5.21
CA SER A 402 4.95 23.09 -4.89
C SER A 402 4.78 24.27 -3.93
N GLN A 403 5.55 24.31 -2.84
CA GLN A 403 5.32 25.29 -1.77
C GLN A 403 6.07 26.60 -1.98
N HIS A 404 7.31 26.56 -2.45
CA HIS A 404 8.15 27.75 -2.61
C HIS A 404 8.01 28.40 -3.98
N GLY A 405 8.51 29.63 -4.09
CA GLY A 405 8.60 30.38 -5.33
C GLY A 405 7.48 31.41 -5.53
N LYS A 406 7.60 32.17 -6.63
CA LYS A 406 6.60 33.15 -7.03
C LYS A 406 5.34 32.44 -7.49
N LEU A 407 4.20 33.02 -7.13
CA LEU A 407 2.88 32.55 -7.50
C LEU A 407 2.70 32.53 -9.01
N SER A 408 2.07 31.48 -9.51
CA SER A 408 1.57 31.47 -10.89
C SER A 408 0.42 32.48 -11.00
N SER A 409 0.39 33.26 -12.07
CA SER A 409 -0.58 34.35 -12.28
C SER A 409 -1.98 33.86 -12.66
N PHE A 410 -2.17 32.56 -12.83
CA PHE A 410 -3.45 31.98 -13.24
C PHE A 410 -4.39 31.90 -12.04
N HIS A 411 -5.61 32.43 -12.21
CA HIS A 411 -6.63 32.60 -11.18
C HIS A 411 -6.97 31.29 -10.44
N LEU A 412 -6.36 31.10 -9.29
CA LEU A 412 -6.71 30.04 -8.36
C LEU A 412 -7.79 30.59 -7.41
N LYS A 413 -9.02 30.10 -7.54
CA LYS A 413 -10.08 30.32 -6.54
C LYS A 413 -9.69 29.56 -5.27
N PHE A 414 -8.88 30.16 -4.42
CA PHE A 414 -8.46 29.53 -3.18
C PHE A 414 -9.58 29.57 -2.15
N THR A 415 -10.23 28.43 -1.96
CA THR A 415 -11.04 28.17 -0.77
C THR A 415 -10.15 27.62 0.34
N GLY A 416 -10.46 28.02 1.58
CA GLY A 416 -9.80 27.48 2.77
C GLY A 416 -9.91 25.96 2.85
N VAL A 417 -8.98 25.32 3.57
CA VAL A 417 -9.04 23.89 3.87
C VAL A 417 -10.00 23.65 5.04
N SER A 418 -10.89 22.68 4.88
CA SER A 418 -11.87 22.37 5.91
C SER A 418 -11.22 21.63 7.09
N MET A 419 -11.81 21.74 8.29
CA MET A 419 -11.28 21.04 9.46
C MET A 419 -11.30 19.52 9.31
N SER A 420 -12.26 18.97 8.56
CA SER A 420 -12.29 17.54 8.24
C SER A 420 -11.07 17.09 7.45
N ASP A 421 -10.59 17.93 6.53
CA ASP A 421 -9.41 17.59 5.71
C ASP A 421 -8.14 17.56 6.58
N TYR A 422 -8.02 18.48 7.55
CA TYR A 422 -6.93 18.45 8.51
C TYR A 422 -7.00 17.26 9.47
N LEU A 423 -8.21 16.84 9.88
CA LEU A 423 -8.39 15.63 10.68
C LEU A 423 -7.93 14.38 9.92
N ILE A 424 -8.26 14.28 8.62
CA ILE A 424 -7.80 13.17 7.77
C ILE A 424 -6.26 13.14 7.70
N LEU A 425 -5.61 14.29 7.49
CA LEU A 425 -4.14 14.38 7.49
C LEU A 425 -3.54 14.00 8.85
N GLY A 426 -4.16 14.46 9.95
CA GLY A 426 -3.77 14.08 11.31
C GLY A 426 -3.85 12.57 11.55
N PHE A 427 -4.93 11.92 11.11
CA PHE A 427 -5.10 10.46 11.24
C PHE A 427 -4.13 9.65 10.38
N HIS A 428 -3.53 10.23 9.34
CA HIS A 428 -2.43 9.59 8.62
C HIS A 428 -1.09 9.78 9.34
N TRP A 429 -0.84 10.98 9.86
CA TRP A 429 0.45 11.37 10.43
C TRP A 429 0.69 10.82 11.84
N ILE A 430 -0.33 10.85 12.71
CA ILE A 430 -0.19 10.43 14.11
C ILE A 430 0.23 8.95 14.24
N PRO A 431 -0.44 7.97 13.59
CA PRO A 431 -0.05 6.57 13.73
C PRO A 431 1.36 6.30 13.23
N LEU A 432 1.78 6.99 12.16
CA LEU A 432 3.10 6.81 11.55
C LEU A 432 4.24 7.13 12.52
N ASN A 433 4.07 8.13 13.39
CA ASN A 433 5.09 8.51 14.39
C ASN A 433 4.93 7.75 15.71
N VAL A 434 3.69 7.52 16.14
CA VAL A 434 3.43 6.85 17.43
C VAL A 434 3.91 5.39 17.41
N PHE A 435 3.82 4.70 16.27
CA PHE A 435 4.26 3.32 16.18
C PHE A 435 5.76 3.13 16.44
N VAL A 436 6.60 4.15 16.23
CA VAL A 436 8.03 4.08 16.56
C VAL A 436 8.27 3.99 18.06
N LEU A 437 7.40 4.59 18.88
CA LEU A 437 7.56 4.60 20.34
C LEU A 437 7.28 3.23 20.98
N ASN A 438 6.39 2.43 20.36
CA ASN A 438 5.97 1.12 20.87
C ASN A 438 6.49 -0.01 19.98
N PHE A 439 7.76 0.08 19.61
CA PHE A 439 8.41 -0.87 18.70
C PHE A 439 8.24 -2.33 19.13
N ASP A 440 8.55 -2.66 20.38
CA ASP A 440 8.63 -4.04 20.86
C ASP A 440 7.35 -4.86 20.60
N TYR A 441 6.17 -4.23 20.68
CA TYR A 441 4.89 -4.90 20.48
C TYR A 441 4.60 -5.27 19.01
N TRP A 442 5.17 -4.54 18.06
CA TRP A 442 4.92 -4.79 16.63
C TRP A 442 5.80 -5.90 16.07
N PHE A 443 6.85 -6.29 16.77
CA PHE A 443 7.85 -7.20 16.20
C PHE A 443 8.15 -8.41 17.07
N SER A 444 7.50 -8.56 18.23
CA SER A 444 7.63 -9.74 19.09
C SER A 444 7.07 -11.04 18.49
N TRP A 445 6.55 -11.01 17.25
CA TRP A 445 5.99 -12.17 16.54
C TRP A 445 6.96 -12.81 15.54
N LEU A 446 8.12 -12.19 15.28
CA LEU A 446 9.20 -12.74 14.45
C LEU A 446 10.12 -13.59 15.31
#